data_AF-A0A6L2ZZE2-F1
#
_entry.id   AF-A0A6L2ZZE2-F1
#
_cell.length_a   1.000
_cell.length_b   1.000
_cell.length_c   1.000
_cell.angle_alpha   90.00
_cell.angle_beta   90.00
_cell.angle_gamma   90.00
#
_symmetry.space_group_name_H-M   'P 1'
#
loop_
_entity.id
_entity.type
_entity.pdbx_description
1 polymer ?
#
loop_
_entity_poly.entity_id
_entity_poly.type
_entity_poly.pdbx_seq_one_letter_code
_entity_poly.pdbx_strand_id
1 'polypeptide(L)'
;MEERDMRLLERIVNAMLGAAGRPASGVMVSRSGDWGLRTYPADGLTPQRLLAIFREADAGDLGAQLALSEQMEEKDAHLFSVASTRRLAVTGLPWRVSTTPPGVETARPTGGAATRPVGGSASSVETAAYCESVLRDLPGFEETLAHLSLATGRGLAVAEIVWEADGSSVRPAEIVPVPFDRLTLGDSGALRVLTEDEKYRGEALPPNKFVVHSPQSASGHPLRGGLARVTGLAYLAKRFAIKDWLIFAEAFGMPVRIARYEPGATSEEKREMLAMLKQLGADATGVFSKAIQLEIIQSRVPGEVNLFENLCL
;
A
#
# COMPACT_ATOMS: atom_id res chain seq x y z
N MET A 1 53.87 -8.38 -21.37
CA MET A 1 53.94 -9.15 -20.12
C MET A 1 53.21 -8.40 -19.00
N GLU A 2 53.42 -7.09 -18.88
CA GLU A 2 52.72 -6.20 -17.93
C GLU A 2 51.18 -6.22 -18.02
N GLU A 3 50.59 -6.30 -19.23
CA GLU A 3 49.13 -6.27 -19.39
C GLU A 3 48.43 -7.53 -18.86
N ARG A 4 49.16 -8.66 -18.82
CA ARG A 4 48.66 -9.94 -18.30
C ARG A 4 48.74 -9.99 -16.77
N ASP A 5 49.78 -9.41 -16.20
CA ASP A 5 49.96 -9.27 -14.75
C ASP A 5 48.98 -8.27 -14.13
N MET A 6 48.65 -7.19 -14.86
CA MET A 6 47.68 -6.19 -14.41
C MET A 6 46.24 -6.77 -14.34
N ARG A 7 45.84 -7.62 -15.30
CA ARG A 7 44.57 -8.37 -15.25
C ARG A 7 44.53 -9.43 -14.16
N LEU A 8 45.68 -10.04 -13.82
CA LEU A 8 45.78 -11.01 -12.72
C LEU A 8 45.65 -10.32 -11.37
N LEU A 9 46.29 -9.16 -11.21
CA LEU A 9 46.19 -8.29 -10.05
C LEU A 9 44.77 -7.75 -9.86
N GLU A 10 44.07 -7.33 -10.92
CA GLU A 10 42.66 -6.93 -10.84
C GLU A 10 41.75 -8.09 -10.39
N ARG A 11 41.98 -9.31 -10.88
CA ARG A 11 41.23 -10.50 -10.45
C ARG A 11 41.49 -10.86 -8.99
N ILE A 12 42.74 -10.71 -8.52
CA ILE A 12 43.13 -10.96 -7.12
C ILE A 12 42.57 -9.86 -6.21
N VAL A 13 42.58 -8.60 -6.64
CA VAL A 13 42.00 -7.47 -5.90
C VAL A 13 40.48 -7.59 -5.81
N ASN A 14 39.80 -8.00 -6.89
CA ASN A 14 38.37 -8.32 -6.84
C ASN A 14 38.03 -9.54 -5.97
N ALA A 15 38.99 -10.45 -5.75
CA ALA A 15 38.84 -11.57 -4.83
C ALA A 15 39.11 -11.19 -3.35
N MET A 16 39.96 -10.19 -3.10
CA MET A 16 40.31 -9.72 -1.74
C MET A 16 39.42 -8.59 -1.21
N LEU A 17 38.80 -7.80 -2.09
CA LEU A 17 37.74 -6.85 -1.74
C LEU A 17 36.46 -7.62 -1.42
N GLY A 18 36.34 -8.09 -0.18
CA GLY A 18 35.22 -8.83 0.41
C GLY A 18 34.12 -9.21 -0.58
N ALA A 19 34.10 -10.48 -0.99
CA ALA A 19 33.12 -11.02 -1.93
C ALA A 19 31.69 -10.65 -1.51
N ALA A 20 31.17 -9.57 -2.07
CA ALA A 20 29.76 -9.53 -2.41
C ALA A 20 29.63 -10.67 -3.43
N GLY A 21 29.24 -11.85 -2.94
CA GLY A 21 29.14 -13.05 -3.75
C GLY A 21 28.37 -12.74 -5.02
N ARG A 22 28.68 -13.46 -6.11
CA ARG A 22 27.88 -13.37 -7.34
C ARG A 22 26.40 -13.46 -6.95
N PRO A 23 25.55 -12.56 -7.46
CA PRO A 23 24.16 -12.52 -7.05
C PRO A 23 23.51 -13.88 -7.33
N ALA A 24 22.61 -14.30 -6.44
CA ALA A 24 21.86 -15.53 -6.64
C ALA A 24 21.06 -15.44 -7.95
N SER A 25 21.35 -16.35 -8.88
CA SER A 25 20.63 -16.45 -10.16
C SER A 25 19.21 -16.98 -9.97
N GLY A 26 18.34 -16.73 -10.94
CA GLY A 26 16.96 -17.22 -10.93
C GLY A 26 16.00 -16.40 -10.07
N VAL A 27 14.85 -16.96 -9.75
CA VAL A 27 13.78 -16.32 -8.98
C VAL A 27 13.77 -16.89 -7.56
N MET A 28 13.76 -16.02 -6.56
CA MET A 28 13.68 -16.36 -5.13
C MET A 28 12.25 -16.29 -4.61
N VAL A 29 11.50 -15.26 -5.02
CA VAL A 29 10.10 -15.08 -4.60
C VAL A 29 9.19 -15.68 -5.66
N SER A 30 8.59 -16.82 -5.35
CA SER A 30 7.67 -17.52 -6.25
C SER A 30 6.51 -16.60 -6.68
N ARG A 31 6.22 -16.55 -7.98
CA ARG A 31 5.10 -15.78 -8.56
C ARG A 31 3.75 -16.49 -8.46
N SER A 32 3.77 -17.81 -8.23
CA SER A 32 2.59 -18.67 -8.24
C SER A 32 2.46 -19.47 -6.95
N GLY A 33 1.22 -19.63 -6.48
CA GLY A 33 0.84 -20.58 -5.43
C GLY A 33 -0.31 -20.03 -4.57
N ASP A 34 -0.92 -20.92 -3.79
CA ASP A 34 -2.05 -20.61 -2.90
C ASP A 34 -1.51 -19.95 -1.62
N TRP A 35 -1.16 -18.67 -1.74
CA TRP A 35 -0.43 -17.91 -0.74
C TRP A 35 -1.34 -16.92 -0.06
N GLY A 36 -2.00 -17.42 0.99
CA GLY A 36 -2.77 -16.60 1.94
C GLY A 36 -4.10 -16.11 1.39
N LEU A 37 -5.14 -16.23 2.21
CA LEU A 37 -6.38 -15.49 1.98
C LEU A 37 -6.07 -13.99 2.08
N ARG A 38 -6.45 -13.22 1.06
CA ARG A 38 -6.49 -11.76 1.17
C ARG A 38 -7.26 -11.39 2.43
N THR A 39 -6.63 -10.63 3.31
CA THR A 39 -7.27 -10.12 4.52
C THR A 39 -7.91 -8.76 4.24
N TYR A 40 -9.03 -8.48 4.88
CA TYR A 40 -9.77 -7.23 4.69
C TYR A 40 -9.80 -6.39 5.98
N PRO A 41 -8.65 -5.91 6.49
CA PRO A 41 -8.58 -5.18 7.75
C PRO A 41 -9.38 -3.86 7.74
N ALA A 42 -9.72 -3.32 6.57
CA ALA A 42 -10.58 -2.13 6.49
C ALA A 42 -12.07 -2.44 6.75
N ASP A 43 -12.51 -3.70 6.66
CA ASP A 43 -13.90 -4.06 6.88
C ASP A 43 -14.22 -4.09 8.37
N GLY A 44 -15.24 -3.32 8.77
CA GLY A 44 -15.57 -3.15 10.19
C GLY A 44 -14.47 -2.46 11.01
N LEU A 45 -13.56 -1.71 10.38
CA LEU A 45 -12.46 -1.03 11.05
C LEU A 45 -12.98 -0.10 12.17
N THR A 46 -12.42 -0.26 13.36
CA THR A 46 -12.68 0.58 14.55
C THR A 46 -11.42 1.32 14.98
N PRO A 47 -11.51 2.39 15.79
CA PRO A 47 -10.32 3.08 16.31
C PRO A 47 -9.38 2.12 17.08
N GLN A 48 -9.97 1.22 17.87
CA GLN A 48 -9.24 0.20 18.62
C GLN A 48 -8.51 -0.77 17.70
N ARG A 49 -9.17 -1.23 16.62
CA ARG A 49 -8.55 -2.13 15.63
C ARG A 49 -7.44 -1.43 14.85
N LEU A 50 -7.64 -0.17 14.46
CA LEU A 50 -6.62 0.63 13.78
C LEU A 50 -5.35 0.76 14.63
N LEU A 51 -5.50 1.08 15.92
CA LEU A 51 -4.36 1.15 16.85
C LEU A 51 -3.70 -0.21 17.07
N ALA A 52 -4.48 -1.30 17.10
CA ALA A 52 -3.93 -2.66 17.18
C ALA A 52 -3.06 -2.99 15.97
N ILE A 53 -3.54 -2.70 14.76
CA ILE A 53 -2.78 -2.90 13.50
C ILE A 53 -1.45 -2.14 13.53
N PHE A 54 -1.46 -0.89 14.01
CA PHE A 54 -0.23 -0.10 14.13
C PHE A 54 0.75 -0.67 15.16
N ARG A 55 0.25 -1.24 16.26
CA ARG A 55 1.08 -1.93 17.26
C ARG A 55 1.64 -3.25 16.76
N GLU A 56 0.86 -4.02 15.99
CA GLU A 56 1.29 -5.23 15.30
C GLU A 56 2.47 -4.91 14.37
N ALA A 57 2.34 -3.85 13.56
CA ALA A 57 3.41 -3.37 12.69
C ALA A 57 4.64 -2.87 13.45
N ASP A 58 4.46 -2.19 14.58
CA ASP A 58 5.58 -1.77 15.44
C ASP A 58 6.31 -2.97 16.09
N ALA A 59 5.64 -4.12 16.22
CA ALA A 59 6.20 -5.37 16.72
C ALA A 59 6.81 -6.25 15.60
N GLY A 60 6.74 -5.82 14.34
CA GLY A 60 7.33 -6.51 13.19
C GLY A 60 6.35 -7.25 12.27
N ASP A 61 5.07 -7.35 12.64
CA ASP A 61 4.04 -7.93 11.76
C ASP A 61 3.45 -6.85 10.83
N LEU A 62 3.95 -6.84 9.60
CA LEU A 62 3.64 -5.81 8.61
C LEU A 62 2.30 -6.05 7.90
N GLY A 63 1.78 -7.29 7.90
CA GLY A 63 0.77 -7.74 6.96
C GLY A 63 -0.52 -6.92 7.04
N ALA A 64 -1.04 -6.74 8.26
CA ALA A 64 -2.28 -6.00 8.46
C ALA A 64 -2.16 -4.51 8.11
N GLN A 65 -1.01 -3.86 8.39
CA GLN A 65 -0.81 -2.44 8.06
C GLN A 65 -0.65 -2.24 6.55
N LEU A 66 0.07 -3.13 5.85
CA LEU A 66 0.25 -3.06 4.40
C LEU A 66 -1.07 -3.31 3.67
N ALA A 67 -1.84 -4.33 4.08
CA ALA A 67 -3.17 -4.62 3.52
C ALA A 67 -4.18 -3.50 3.81
N LEU A 68 -4.14 -2.90 5.01
CA LEU A 68 -4.96 -1.75 5.33
C LEU A 68 -4.61 -0.55 4.44
N SER A 69 -3.32 -0.29 4.21
CA SER A 69 -2.86 0.82 3.37
C SER A 69 -3.35 0.69 1.92
N GLU A 70 -3.33 -0.53 1.37
CA GLU A 70 -3.90 -0.83 0.06
C GLU A 70 -5.42 -0.55 0.04
N GLN A 71 -6.18 -1.08 0.99
CA GLN A 71 -7.63 -0.91 1.03
C GLN A 71 -8.06 0.52 1.33
N MET A 72 -7.24 1.30 2.03
CA MET A 72 -7.50 2.73 2.21
C MET A 72 -7.47 3.46 0.87
N GLU A 73 -6.49 3.17 0.01
CA GLU A 73 -6.44 3.74 -1.34
C GLU A 73 -7.56 3.20 -2.25
N GLU A 74 -7.96 1.94 -2.11
CA GLU A 74 -9.09 1.38 -2.89
C GLU A 74 -10.46 1.97 -2.50
N LYS A 75 -10.66 2.25 -1.20
CA LYS A 75 -11.96 2.62 -0.64
C LYS A 75 -12.14 4.13 -0.42
N ASP A 76 -11.11 4.94 -0.63
CA ASP A 76 -11.20 6.41 -0.54
C ASP A 76 -10.74 7.07 -1.85
N ALA A 77 -11.72 7.54 -2.63
CA ALA A 77 -11.47 8.18 -3.92
C ALA A 77 -10.59 9.44 -3.83
N HIS A 78 -10.68 10.21 -2.73
CA HIS A 78 -9.84 11.40 -2.56
C HIS A 78 -8.40 11.00 -2.27
N LEU A 79 -8.20 10.04 -1.36
CA LEU A 79 -6.87 9.50 -1.07
C LEU A 79 -6.24 8.89 -2.33
N PHE A 80 -7.00 8.11 -3.10
CA PHE A 80 -6.57 7.54 -4.36
C PHE A 80 -6.11 8.62 -5.36
N SER A 81 -6.90 9.68 -5.53
CA SER A 81 -6.60 10.78 -6.46
C SER A 81 -5.30 11.50 -6.09
N VAL A 82 -5.13 11.86 -4.82
CA VAL A 82 -3.92 12.54 -4.34
C VAL A 82 -2.69 11.62 -4.43
N ALA A 83 -2.82 10.36 -3.99
CA ALA A 83 -1.72 9.40 -4.02
C ALA A 83 -1.27 9.09 -5.45
N SER A 84 -2.21 8.89 -6.37
CA SER A 84 -1.92 8.64 -7.78
C SER A 84 -1.26 9.83 -8.46
N THR A 85 -1.74 11.05 -8.20
CA THR A 85 -1.12 12.27 -8.72
C THR A 85 0.35 12.40 -8.28
N ARG A 86 0.64 12.14 -7.00
CA ARG A 86 2.00 12.20 -6.45
C ARG A 86 2.92 11.13 -7.04
N ARG A 87 2.41 9.90 -7.24
CA ARG A 87 3.19 8.82 -7.88
C ARG A 87 3.51 9.18 -9.32
N LEU A 88 2.52 9.59 -10.11
CA LEU A 88 2.70 9.98 -11.50
C LEU A 88 3.67 11.16 -11.66
N ALA A 89 3.68 12.09 -10.71
CA ALA A 89 4.63 13.21 -10.72
C ALA A 89 6.11 12.76 -10.62
N VAL A 90 6.38 11.56 -10.10
CA VAL A 90 7.74 10.99 -10.01
C VAL A 90 7.97 9.98 -11.12
N THR A 91 7.04 9.05 -11.34
CA THR A 91 7.19 7.97 -12.32
C THR A 91 7.03 8.45 -13.77
N GLY A 92 6.42 9.62 -13.98
CA GLY A 92 6.30 10.23 -15.31
C GLY A 92 7.50 11.06 -15.75
N LEU A 93 8.53 11.21 -14.89
CA LEU A 93 9.71 12.01 -15.23
C LEU A 93 10.68 11.21 -16.12
N PRO A 94 11.29 11.84 -17.12
CA PRO A 94 12.39 11.20 -17.85
C PRO A 94 13.58 10.99 -16.91
N TRP A 95 14.17 9.80 -16.98
CA TRP A 95 15.37 9.46 -16.22
C TRP A 95 16.57 9.26 -17.15
N ARG A 96 17.77 9.46 -16.59
CA ARG A 96 19.06 9.19 -17.24
C ARG A 96 20.06 8.67 -16.22
N VAL A 97 21.04 7.88 -16.64
CA VAL A 97 22.17 7.53 -15.78
C VAL A 97 23.24 8.61 -15.93
N SER A 98 23.68 9.19 -14.82
CA SER A 98 24.78 10.14 -14.79
C SER A 98 26.05 9.49 -14.28
N THR A 99 27.20 9.96 -14.76
CA THR A 99 28.50 9.56 -14.23
C THR A 99 28.77 10.27 -12.91
N THR A 100 29.49 9.62 -12.00
CA THR A 100 29.98 10.27 -10.79
C THR A 100 30.88 11.46 -11.15
N PRO A 101 30.61 12.69 -10.64
CA PRO A 101 31.49 13.82 -10.86
C PRO A 101 32.89 13.54 -10.26
N PRO A 102 33.97 14.01 -10.91
CA PRO A 102 35.31 13.88 -10.35
C PRO A 102 35.39 14.58 -8.98
N GLY A 103 35.87 13.86 -7.96
CA GLY A 103 36.05 14.39 -6.59
C GLY A 103 34.96 14.03 -5.58
N VAL A 104 33.89 13.32 -5.97
CA VAL A 104 32.91 12.78 -5.02
C VAL A 104 33.40 11.41 -4.52
N GLU A 105 33.84 11.34 -3.26
CA GLU A 105 34.05 10.06 -2.58
C GLU A 105 32.69 9.39 -2.39
N THR A 106 32.44 8.28 -3.09
CA THR A 106 31.24 7.47 -2.84
C THR A 106 31.40 6.80 -1.48
N ALA A 107 30.57 7.19 -0.51
CA ALA A 107 30.46 6.48 0.77
C ALA A 107 30.01 5.04 0.49
N ARG A 108 30.95 4.10 0.56
CA ARG A 108 30.67 2.66 0.49
C ARG A 108 29.90 2.25 1.76
N PRO A 109 28.88 1.39 1.70
CA PRO A 109 28.36 0.74 2.90
C PRO A 109 29.53 0.05 3.61
N THR A 110 29.66 0.31 4.91
CA THR A 110 30.78 -0.04 5.79
C THR A 110 31.28 -1.48 5.60
N GLY A 111 32.52 -1.60 5.11
CA GLY A 111 33.27 -2.85 4.97
C GLY A 111 34.63 -2.52 4.33
N GLY A 112 35.69 -2.51 5.15
CA GLY A 112 36.95 -1.82 4.89
C GLY A 112 37.68 -2.22 3.61
N ALA A 113 37.74 -1.30 2.66
CA ALA A 113 38.81 -1.21 1.68
C ALA A 113 38.87 0.22 1.13
N ALA A 114 40.09 0.76 1.03
CA ALA A 114 40.38 2.14 0.67
C ALA A 114 39.63 2.61 -0.59
N THR A 115 38.99 3.77 -0.48
CA THR A 115 38.31 4.50 -1.55
C THR A 115 39.32 4.87 -2.63
N ARG A 116 39.27 4.25 -3.81
CA ARG A 116 39.93 4.82 -5.01
C ARG A 116 38.99 5.88 -5.59
N PRO A 117 39.46 7.08 -5.92
CA PRO A 117 38.65 8.07 -6.62
C PRO A 117 38.28 7.51 -8.00
N VAL A 118 37.01 7.15 -8.18
CA VAL A 118 36.45 6.82 -9.51
C VAL A 118 36.05 8.15 -10.15
N GLY A 119 37.05 8.92 -10.57
CA GLY A 119 36.86 10.16 -11.32
C GLY A 119 36.68 9.88 -12.82
N GLY A 120 35.91 10.75 -13.48
CA GLY A 120 35.47 10.67 -14.88
C GLY A 120 36.54 10.22 -15.88
N SER A 121 36.57 8.93 -16.17
CA SER A 121 37.38 8.34 -17.24
C SER A 121 36.46 7.97 -18.41
N ALA A 122 36.99 7.76 -19.62
CA ALA A 122 36.20 7.24 -20.73
C ALA A 122 35.39 5.98 -20.33
N SER A 123 35.99 5.15 -19.47
CA SER A 123 35.37 3.95 -18.89
C SER A 123 34.14 4.22 -18.01
N SER A 124 34.07 5.35 -17.29
CA SER A 124 32.87 5.66 -16.48
C SER A 124 31.70 6.13 -17.33
N VAL A 125 31.97 6.82 -18.44
CA VAL A 125 30.94 7.20 -19.43
C VAL A 125 30.39 5.96 -20.12
N GLU A 126 31.27 5.05 -20.55
CA GLU A 126 30.88 3.76 -21.13
C GLU A 126 30.05 2.90 -20.15
N THR A 127 30.45 2.87 -18.87
CA THR A 127 29.71 2.15 -17.82
C THR A 127 28.32 2.75 -17.61
N ALA A 128 28.19 4.08 -17.57
CA ALA A 128 26.89 4.74 -17.42
C ALA A 128 25.98 4.45 -18.62
N ALA A 129 26.52 4.51 -19.84
CA ALA A 129 25.79 4.19 -21.07
C ALA A 129 25.32 2.72 -21.09
N TYR A 130 26.18 1.78 -20.65
CA TYR A 130 25.81 0.37 -20.51
C TYR A 130 24.70 0.15 -19.47
N CYS A 131 24.82 0.77 -18.29
CA CYS A 131 23.76 0.68 -17.26
C CYS A 131 22.44 1.25 -17.77
N GLU A 132 22.49 2.39 -18.47
CA GLU A 132 21.30 3.00 -19.05
C GLU A 132 20.67 2.10 -20.12
N SER A 133 21.45 1.49 -21.02
CA SER A 133 20.92 0.56 -22.01
C SER A 133 20.29 -0.66 -21.37
N VAL A 134 20.97 -1.27 -20.38
CA VAL A 134 20.43 -2.43 -19.65
C VAL A 134 19.10 -2.07 -18.99
N LEU A 135 19.00 -0.94 -18.29
CA LEU A 135 17.77 -0.52 -17.62
C LEU A 135 16.63 -0.21 -18.62
N ARG A 136 16.94 0.36 -19.80
CA ARG A 136 15.95 0.63 -20.85
C ARG A 136 15.45 -0.65 -21.52
N ASP A 137 16.30 -1.67 -21.63
CA ASP A 137 15.98 -2.94 -22.25
C ASP A 137 15.27 -3.92 -21.28
N LEU A 138 15.23 -3.60 -19.97
CA LEU A 138 14.56 -4.44 -18.98
C LEU A 138 13.04 -4.45 -19.18
N PRO A 139 12.42 -5.64 -19.27
CA PRO A 139 10.97 -5.74 -19.32
C PRO A 139 10.37 -5.29 -17.98
N GLY A 140 9.28 -4.53 -18.04
CA GLY A 140 8.53 -4.16 -16.84
C GLY A 140 9.21 -3.11 -15.94
N PHE A 141 10.23 -2.40 -16.43
CA PHE A 141 11.01 -1.47 -15.60
C PHE A 141 10.16 -0.30 -15.10
N GLU A 142 9.31 0.29 -15.94
CA GLU A 142 8.41 1.39 -15.56
C GLU A 142 7.35 0.93 -14.55
N GLU A 143 6.81 -0.28 -14.70
CA GLU A 143 5.91 -0.92 -13.75
C GLU A 143 6.59 -1.18 -12.39
N THR A 144 7.88 -1.52 -12.42
CA THR A 144 8.71 -1.67 -11.22
C THR A 144 8.91 -0.32 -10.53
N LEU A 145 9.20 0.75 -11.27
CA LEU A 145 9.28 2.10 -10.70
C LEU A 145 7.94 2.53 -10.09
N ALA A 146 6.82 2.23 -10.77
CA ALA A 146 5.48 2.45 -10.25
C ALA A 146 5.22 1.66 -8.96
N HIS A 147 5.59 0.39 -8.90
CA HIS A 147 5.50 -0.41 -7.67
C HIS A 147 6.36 0.17 -6.54
N LEU A 148 7.63 0.49 -6.80
CA LEU A 148 8.53 1.06 -5.80
C LEU A 148 7.99 2.40 -5.27
N SER A 149 7.33 3.20 -6.12
CA SER A 149 6.74 4.48 -5.70
C SER A 149 5.65 4.33 -4.62
N LEU A 150 5.02 3.15 -4.50
CA LEU A 150 4.03 2.83 -3.46
C LEU A 150 4.61 2.90 -2.04
N ALA A 151 5.93 2.79 -1.89
CA ALA A 151 6.61 2.92 -0.59
C ALA A 151 6.36 4.29 0.06
N THR A 152 6.08 5.34 -0.72
CA THR A 152 5.73 6.66 -0.15
C THR A 152 4.47 6.59 0.72
N GLY A 153 3.47 5.83 0.28
CA GLY A 153 2.25 5.59 1.04
C GLY A 153 2.45 4.53 2.13
N ARG A 154 3.02 3.39 1.74
CA ARG A 154 3.08 2.17 2.57
C ARG A 154 4.28 2.13 3.54
N GLY A 155 5.29 2.97 3.35
CA GLY A 155 6.53 3.03 4.13
C GLY A 155 7.65 2.11 3.60
N LEU A 156 7.32 1.16 2.73
CA LEU A 156 8.25 0.18 2.17
C LEU A 156 7.70 -0.32 0.82
N ALA A 157 8.58 -0.64 -0.13
CA ALA A 157 8.31 -1.47 -1.30
C ALA A 157 9.59 -2.18 -1.72
N VAL A 158 9.47 -3.37 -2.30
CA VAL A 158 10.61 -4.24 -2.61
C VAL A 158 10.43 -4.83 -4.00
N ALA A 159 11.50 -4.92 -4.77
CA ALA A 159 11.53 -5.63 -6.03
C ALA A 159 12.71 -6.59 -6.08
N GLU A 160 12.51 -7.80 -6.61
CA GLU A 160 13.55 -8.80 -6.81
C GLU A 160 14.25 -8.57 -8.15
N ILE A 161 15.57 -8.61 -8.15
CA ILE A 161 16.38 -8.64 -9.37
C ILE A 161 16.59 -10.10 -9.78
N VAL A 162 16.04 -10.48 -10.93
CA VAL A 162 16.23 -11.80 -11.52
C VAL A 162 17.50 -11.77 -12.36
N TRP A 163 18.55 -12.41 -11.86
CA TRP A 163 19.84 -12.45 -12.53
C TRP A 163 19.95 -13.66 -13.45
N GLU A 164 20.44 -13.43 -14.67
CA GLU A 164 20.75 -14.45 -15.66
C GLU A 164 22.27 -14.48 -15.93
N ALA A 165 22.78 -15.66 -16.26
CA ALA A 165 24.16 -15.82 -16.70
C ALA A 165 24.33 -15.32 -18.14
N ASP A 166 25.33 -14.49 -18.36
CA ASP A 166 25.72 -13.98 -19.68
C ASP A 166 27.20 -14.28 -19.92
N GLY A 167 27.47 -15.48 -20.44
CA GLY A 167 28.82 -16.01 -20.59
C GLY A 167 29.56 -16.10 -19.25
N SER A 168 30.61 -15.30 -19.06
CA SER A 168 31.36 -15.21 -17.80
C SER A 168 30.81 -14.17 -16.80
N SER A 169 29.80 -13.40 -17.22
CA SER A 169 29.20 -12.28 -16.49
C SER A 169 27.76 -12.61 -16.06
N VAL A 170 27.15 -11.71 -15.30
CA VAL A 170 25.72 -11.76 -14.97
C VAL A 170 25.07 -10.46 -15.37
N ARG A 171 23.82 -10.53 -15.81
CA ARG A 171 23.00 -9.36 -16.15
C ARG A 171 21.61 -9.50 -15.54
N PRO A 172 20.93 -8.39 -15.19
CA PRO A 172 19.53 -8.47 -14.78
C PRO A 172 18.70 -8.83 -16.02
N ALA A 173 17.89 -9.87 -15.91
CA ALA A 173 16.93 -10.26 -16.95
C ALA A 173 15.56 -9.60 -16.73
N GLU A 174 15.18 -9.42 -15.46
CA GLU A 174 13.92 -8.79 -15.05
C GLU A 174 14.09 -8.20 -13.65
N ILE A 175 13.31 -7.18 -13.34
CA ILE A 175 13.11 -6.71 -11.96
C ILE A 175 11.63 -6.87 -11.64
N VAL A 176 11.31 -7.63 -10.61
CA VAL A 176 9.95 -8.10 -10.33
C VAL A 176 9.46 -7.52 -9.01
N PRO A 177 8.33 -6.80 -8.99
CA PRO A 177 7.66 -6.41 -7.76
C PRO A 177 7.45 -7.57 -6.80
N VAL A 178 7.89 -7.42 -5.54
CA VAL A 178 7.58 -8.37 -4.47
C VAL A 178 6.22 -7.98 -3.88
N PRO A 179 5.23 -8.89 -3.86
CA PRO A 179 3.94 -8.61 -3.25
C PRO A 179 4.09 -8.25 -1.76
N PHE A 180 3.29 -7.29 -1.30
CA PHE A 180 3.42 -6.74 0.07
C PHE A 180 3.13 -7.76 1.17
N ASP A 181 2.31 -8.77 0.88
CA ASP A 181 2.04 -9.90 1.77
C ASP A 181 3.22 -10.87 1.91
N ARG A 182 4.30 -10.67 1.13
CA ARG A 182 5.57 -11.40 1.25
C ARG A 182 6.62 -10.68 2.07
N LEU A 183 6.28 -9.53 2.65
CA LEU A 183 7.24 -8.73 3.41
C LEU A 183 7.00 -8.92 4.91
N THR A 184 8.07 -9.21 5.64
CA THR A 184 8.04 -9.32 7.10
C THR A 184 9.35 -8.77 7.69
N LEU A 185 9.39 -8.58 9.01
CA LEU A 185 10.62 -8.25 9.73
C LEU A 185 11.02 -9.41 10.64
N GLY A 186 12.32 -9.67 10.71
CA GLY A 186 12.87 -10.56 11.73
C GLY A 186 12.95 -9.87 13.10
N ASP A 187 13.31 -10.64 14.13
CA ASP A 187 13.42 -10.16 15.52
C ASP A 187 14.36 -8.96 15.70
N SER A 188 15.34 -8.80 14.82
CA SER A 188 16.28 -7.66 14.80
C SER A 188 15.73 -6.41 14.08
N GLY A 189 14.50 -6.45 13.58
CA GLY A 189 13.92 -5.42 12.71
C GLY A 189 14.44 -5.45 11.26
N ALA A 190 15.27 -6.44 10.92
CA ALA A 190 15.78 -6.60 9.55
C ALA A 190 14.68 -7.09 8.62
N LEU A 191 14.60 -6.49 7.42
CA LEU A 191 13.67 -6.90 6.38
C LEU A 191 13.93 -8.33 5.93
N ARG A 192 12.86 -9.09 5.73
CA ARG A 192 12.86 -10.46 5.24
C ARG A 192 11.75 -10.65 4.21
N VAL A 193 11.91 -11.66 3.35
CA VAL A 193 10.93 -11.99 2.32
C VAL A 193 10.41 -13.42 2.55
N LEU A 194 9.10 -13.59 2.57
CA LEU A 194 8.46 -14.90 2.70
C LEU A 194 8.60 -15.68 1.39
N THR A 195 9.16 -16.88 1.49
CA THR A 195 9.37 -17.81 0.37
C THR A 195 8.57 -19.09 0.57
N GLU A 196 8.60 -19.96 -0.43
CA GLU A 196 8.02 -21.31 -0.36
C GLU A 196 8.59 -22.12 0.82
N ASP A 197 9.91 -22.02 0.99
CA ASP A 197 10.67 -22.75 1.99
C ASP A 197 10.51 -22.14 3.39
N GLU A 198 10.38 -20.81 3.48
CA GLU A 198 10.20 -20.09 4.75
C GLU A 198 8.96 -19.17 4.76
N LYS A 199 7.79 -19.81 4.83
CA LYS A 199 6.47 -19.16 4.76
C LYS A 199 6.15 -18.22 5.93
N TYR A 200 6.80 -18.39 7.08
CA TYR A 200 6.46 -17.65 8.32
C TYR A 200 7.53 -16.65 8.75
N ARG A 201 8.79 -17.08 8.80
CA ARG A 201 9.90 -16.22 9.20
C ARG A 201 10.52 -15.45 8.04
N GLY A 202 10.33 -15.94 6.82
CA GLY A 202 10.99 -15.44 5.63
C GLY A 202 12.50 -15.64 5.66
N GLU A 203 13.11 -15.37 4.53
CA GLU A 203 14.54 -15.38 4.34
C GLU A 203 15.12 -13.96 4.39
N ALA A 204 16.36 -13.84 4.86
CA ALA A 204 17.07 -12.58 4.79
C ALA A 204 17.36 -12.24 3.32
N LEU A 205 17.31 -10.95 2.97
CA LEU A 205 17.58 -10.51 1.60
C LEU A 205 19.05 -10.82 1.26
N PRO A 206 19.32 -11.69 0.27
CA PRO A 206 20.69 -11.93 -0.17
C PRO A 206 21.30 -10.66 -0.77
N PRO A 207 22.61 -10.47 -0.65
CA PRO A 207 23.28 -9.30 -1.21
C PRO A 207 23.05 -9.24 -2.73
N ASN A 208 22.84 -8.02 -3.24
CA ASN A 208 22.63 -7.73 -4.66
C ASN A 208 21.41 -8.41 -5.31
N LYS A 209 20.46 -8.93 -4.52
CA LYS A 209 19.29 -9.66 -5.03
C LYS A 209 18.01 -8.82 -5.09
N PHE A 210 17.90 -7.77 -4.29
CA PHE A 210 16.68 -6.98 -4.16
C PHE A 210 16.95 -5.47 -4.22
N VAL A 211 16.00 -4.73 -4.77
CA VAL A 211 15.88 -3.28 -4.64
C VAL A 211 14.87 -2.99 -3.52
N VAL A 212 15.27 -2.23 -2.52
CA VAL A 212 14.41 -1.84 -1.40
C VAL A 212 14.21 -0.34 -1.42
N HIS A 213 12.96 0.11 -1.56
CA HIS A 213 12.59 1.51 -1.38
C HIS A 213 11.94 1.68 0.00
N SER A 214 12.62 2.40 0.88
CA SER A 214 12.17 2.69 2.25
C SER A 214 12.35 4.18 2.55
N PRO A 215 11.36 5.03 2.23
CA PRO A 215 11.40 6.46 2.54
C PRO A 215 11.59 6.68 4.05
N GLN A 216 12.68 7.37 4.42
CA GLN A 216 12.97 7.71 5.82
C GLN A 216 12.21 8.99 6.25
N SER A 217 10.92 9.05 5.97
CA SER A 217 10.06 10.21 6.30
C SER A 217 9.85 10.40 7.80
N ALA A 218 10.13 9.36 8.59
CA ALA A 218 10.29 9.41 10.05
C ALA A 218 11.48 8.52 10.43
N SER A 219 12.23 8.89 11.48
CA SER A 219 13.35 8.08 11.95
C SER A 219 12.88 6.80 12.65
N GLY A 220 13.65 5.72 12.49
CA GLY A 220 13.41 4.43 13.13
C GLY A 220 12.75 3.41 12.20
N HIS A 221 11.65 2.81 12.64
CA HIS A 221 11.04 1.69 11.94
C HIS A 221 10.42 2.13 10.59
N PRO A 222 10.78 1.51 9.44
CA PRO A 222 10.34 1.94 8.10
C PRO A 222 8.83 2.16 7.96
N LEU A 223 8.03 1.26 8.53
CA LEU A 223 6.57 1.36 8.48
C LEU A 223 5.94 2.49 9.30
N ARG A 224 6.74 3.20 10.12
CA ARG A 224 6.27 4.40 10.83
C ARG A 224 6.33 5.65 9.95
N GLY A 225 7.11 5.61 8.85
CA GLY A 225 7.26 6.72 7.92
C GLY A 225 6.20 6.77 6.80
N GLY A 226 5.42 5.71 6.60
CA GLY A 226 4.43 5.65 5.53
C GLY A 226 3.27 6.64 5.72
N LEU A 227 2.93 7.40 4.68
CA LEU A 227 1.83 8.38 4.73
C LEU A 227 0.48 7.75 5.09
N ALA A 228 0.23 6.50 4.69
CA ALA A 228 -1.02 5.80 4.98
C ALA A 228 -1.25 5.61 6.49
N ARG A 229 -0.18 5.44 7.27
CA ARG A 229 -0.28 5.36 8.73
C ARG A 229 -0.78 6.66 9.34
N VAL A 230 -0.29 7.79 8.84
CA VAL A 230 -0.69 9.13 9.32
C VAL A 230 -2.13 9.44 8.93
N THR A 231 -2.57 9.04 7.74
CA THR A 231 -3.93 9.30 7.26
C THR A 231 -4.97 8.29 7.78
N GLY A 232 -4.55 7.20 8.44
CA GLY A 232 -5.46 6.13 8.91
C GLY A 232 -6.60 6.62 9.78
N LEU A 233 -6.35 7.56 10.71
CA LEU A 233 -7.41 8.11 11.56
C LEU A 233 -8.38 8.99 10.78
N ALA A 234 -7.88 9.81 9.85
CA ALA A 234 -8.70 10.66 9.00
C ALA A 234 -9.58 9.83 8.07
N TYR A 235 -9.05 8.76 7.49
CA TYR A 235 -9.79 7.77 6.71
C TYR A 235 -10.94 7.16 7.53
N LEU A 236 -10.66 6.74 8.76
CA LEU A 236 -11.68 6.16 9.65
C LEU A 236 -12.78 7.17 9.99
N ALA A 237 -12.40 8.39 10.38
CA ALA A 237 -13.36 9.45 10.69
C ALA A 237 -14.25 9.78 9.48
N LYS A 238 -13.66 9.90 8.29
CA LYS A 238 -14.39 10.14 7.05
C LYS A 238 -15.38 9.01 6.75
N ARG A 239 -15.00 7.75 6.93
CA ARG A 239 -15.92 6.61 6.69
C ARG A 239 -17.09 6.56 7.66
N PHE A 240 -16.88 6.89 8.94
CA PHE A 240 -17.99 7.01 9.89
C PHE A 240 -18.91 8.16 9.53
N ALA A 241 -18.35 9.33 9.19
CA ALA A 241 -19.16 10.46 8.76
C ALA A 241 -20.02 10.14 7.53
N ILE A 242 -19.43 9.49 6.50
CA ILE A 242 -20.18 9.07 5.30
C ILE A 242 -21.26 8.06 5.65
N LYS A 243 -20.95 7.05 6.46
CA LYS A 243 -21.93 6.04 6.89
C LYS A 243 -23.11 6.69 7.63
N ASP A 244 -22.82 7.50 8.64
CA ASP A 244 -23.84 8.14 9.47
C ASP A 244 -24.67 9.12 8.65
N TRP A 245 -24.04 9.84 7.71
CA TRP A 245 -24.76 10.70 6.78
C TRP A 245 -25.66 9.91 5.82
N LEU A 246 -25.20 8.77 5.27
CA LEU A 246 -26.06 7.92 4.42
C LEU A 246 -27.27 7.38 5.18
N ILE A 247 -27.07 6.91 6.42
CA ILE A 247 -28.17 6.47 7.31
C ILE A 247 -29.12 7.64 7.59
N PHE A 248 -28.57 8.82 7.86
CA PHE A 248 -29.38 10.02 8.06
C PHE A 248 -30.17 10.37 6.81
N ALA A 249 -29.55 10.34 5.62
CA ALA A 249 -30.18 10.67 4.34
C ALA A 249 -31.29 9.67 3.97
N GLU A 250 -31.14 8.39 4.31
CA GLU A 250 -32.20 7.37 4.13
C GLU A 250 -33.44 7.68 4.99
N ALA A 251 -33.22 8.10 6.23
CA ALA A 251 -34.31 8.50 7.13
C ALA A 251 -34.82 9.93 6.84
N PHE A 252 -34.00 10.78 6.24
CA PHE A 252 -34.31 12.19 6.02
C PHE A 252 -35.41 12.34 4.97
N GLY A 253 -36.52 12.96 5.36
CA GLY A 253 -37.70 13.09 4.52
C GLY A 253 -38.69 11.92 4.62
N MET A 254 -38.34 10.83 5.32
CA MET A 254 -39.30 9.81 5.70
C MET A 254 -39.96 10.20 7.04
N PRO A 255 -41.26 10.55 7.07
CA PRO A 255 -41.91 10.84 8.33
C PRO A 255 -42.00 9.58 9.19
N VAL A 256 -41.77 9.75 10.50
CA VAL A 256 -42.07 8.71 11.47
C VAL A 256 -43.59 8.63 11.61
N ARG A 257 -44.16 7.49 11.27
CA ARG A 257 -45.61 7.23 11.31
C ARG A 257 -45.92 6.44 12.57
N ILE A 258 -46.68 7.02 13.48
CA ILE A 258 -47.07 6.38 14.74
C ILE A 258 -48.58 6.20 14.71
N ALA A 259 -49.04 4.95 14.85
CA ALA A 259 -50.45 4.65 15.11
C ALA A 259 -50.63 4.31 16.58
N ARG A 260 -51.54 5.02 17.25
CA ARG A 260 -51.91 4.78 18.65
C ARG A 260 -53.19 3.93 18.67
N TYR A 261 -53.27 2.96 19.58
CA TYR A 261 -54.43 2.07 19.76
C TYR A 261 -54.90 2.07 21.21
N GLU A 262 -56.18 1.77 21.42
CA GLU A 262 -56.79 1.71 22.76
C GLU A 262 -56.30 0.49 23.56
N PRO A 263 -56.22 0.55 24.90
CA PRO A 263 -55.69 -0.53 25.75
C PRO A 263 -56.36 -1.90 25.60
N GLY A 264 -57.52 -2.00 24.93
CA GLY A 264 -58.25 -3.24 24.65
C GLY A 264 -58.06 -3.83 23.24
N ALA A 265 -57.20 -3.24 22.38
CA ALA A 265 -57.06 -3.69 21.00
C ALA A 265 -56.51 -5.12 20.88
N THR A 266 -57.15 -5.92 20.03
CA THR A 266 -56.81 -7.33 19.77
C THR A 266 -55.49 -7.46 18.97
N SER A 267 -54.88 -8.64 18.99
CA SER A 267 -53.65 -8.90 18.24
C SER A 267 -53.82 -8.83 16.72
N GLU A 268 -55.04 -9.07 16.22
CA GLU A 268 -55.38 -8.98 14.79
C GLU A 268 -55.47 -7.52 14.34
N GLU A 269 -56.17 -6.68 15.11
CA GLU A 269 -56.24 -5.24 14.86
C GLU A 269 -54.84 -4.59 14.85
N LYS A 270 -53.95 -4.98 15.77
CA LYS A 270 -52.56 -4.47 15.78
C LYS A 270 -51.77 -4.87 14.52
N ARG A 271 -51.99 -6.08 14.01
CA ARG A 271 -51.33 -6.58 12.78
C ARG A 271 -51.84 -5.88 11.54
N GLU A 272 -53.15 -5.71 11.43
CA GLU A 272 -53.78 -4.97 10.33
C GLU A 272 -53.32 -3.50 10.34
N MET A 273 -53.27 -2.87 11.51
CA MET A 273 -52.80 -1.50 11.66
C MET A 273 -51.33 -1.32 11.26
N LEU A 274 -50.47 -2.30 11.59
CA LEU A 274 -49.08 -2.31 11.14
C LEU A 274 -48.97 -2.50 9.61
N ALA A 275 -49.80 -3.35 9.02
CA ALA A 275 -49.84 -3.55 7.57
C ALA A 275 -50.28 -2.28 6.84
N MET A 276 -51.29 -1.58 7.36
CA MET A 276 -51.75 -0.29 6.84
C MET A 276 -50.67 0.79 6.94
N LEU A 277 -49.94 0.87 8.05
CA LEU A 277 -48.82 1.80 8.21
C LEU A 277 -47.70 1.56 7.18
N LYS A 278 -47.43 0.30 6.83
CA LYS A 278 -46.45 -0.06 5.80
C LYS A 278 -46.93 0.33 4.40
N GLN A 279 -48.21 0.15 4.08
CA GLN A 279 -48.80 0.58 2.81
C GLN A 279 -48.79 2.12 2.65
N LEU A 280 -49.09 2.86 3.72
CA LEU A 280 -48.97 4.33 3.73
C LEU A 280 -47.52 4.79 3.46
N GLY A 281 -46.54 3.94 3.74
CA GLY A 281 -45.13 4.12 3.38
C GLY A 281 -44.87 4.16 1.88
N ALA A 282 -45.49 3.24 1.13
CA ALA A 282 -45.28 3.06 -0.30
C ALA A 282 -46.21 3.91 -1.17
N ASP A 283 -47.51 3.94 -0.82
CA ASP A 283 -48.56 4.50 -1.69
C ASP A 283 -49.08 5.87 -1.21
N ALA A 284 -48.55 6.38 -0.08
CA ALA A 284 -48.92 7.65 0.55
C ALA A 284 -50.44 7.89 0.74
N THR A 285 -51.24 6.82 0.71
CA THR A 285 -52.71 6.84 0.82
C THR A 285 -53.18 5.75 1.78
N GLY A 286 -54.26 5.99 2.52
CA GLY A 286 -54.81 5.04 3.49
C GLY A 286 -56.16 5.50 4.05
N VAL A 287 -57.02 4.54 4.39
CA VAL A 287 -58.34 4.77 5.00
C VAL A 287 -58.32 4.22 6.43
N PHE A 288 -58.83 4.99 7.39
CA PHE A 288 -58.77 4.65 8.82
C PHE A 288 -60.17 4.69 9.46
N SER A 289 -60.42 3.81 10.42
CA SER A 289 -61.55 3.96 11.34
C SER A 289 -61.32 5.17 12.27
N LYS A 290 -62.39 5.88 12.68
CA LYS A 290 -62.29 7.05 13.57
C LYS A 290 -61.59 6.75 14.92
N ALA A 291 -61.51 5.48 15.32
CA ALA A 291 -60.83 5.06 16.55
C ALA A 291 -59.30 5.03 16.43
N ILE A 292 -58.73 5.12 15.22
CA ILE A 292 -57.29 5.06 14.99
C ILE A 292 -56.74 6.48 14.86
N GLN A 293 -55.86 6.87 15.78
CA GLN A 293 -55.12 8.13 15.68
C GLN A 293 -53.76 7.89 15.02
N LEU A 294 -53.59 8.48 13.83
CA LEU A 294 -52.31 8.52 13.12
C LEU A 294 -51.62 9.86 13.38
N GLU A 295 -50.37 9.79 13.82
CA GLU A 295 -49.50 10.95 13.95
C GLU A 295 -48.31 10.81 13.01
N ILE A 296 -48.12 11.82 12.16
CA ILE A 296 -46.96 11.95 11.27
C ILE A 296 -46.02 12.95 11.94
N ILE A 297 -44.95 12.45 12.54
CA ILE A 297 -43.93 13.31 13.14
C ILE A 297 -42.92 13.65 12.06
N GLN A 298 -42.88 14.93 11.68
CA GLN A 298 -41.84 15.47 10.83
C GLN A 298 -40.72 16.02 11.71
N SER A 299 -39.49 15.52 11.49
CA SER A 299 -38.29 16.12 12.05
C SER A 299 -38.07 17.50 11.41
N ARG A 300 -38.55 18.57 12.05
CA ARG A 300 -38.27 19.94 11.62
C ARG A 300 -36.82 20.28 11.93
N VAL A 301 -35.97 20.33 10.91
CA VAL A 301 -34.66 20.99 11.00
C VAL A 301 -34.87 22.46 10.62
N PRO A 302 -34.55 23.43 11.50
CA PRO A 302 -34.60 24.84 11.14
C PRO A 302 -33.52 25.17 10.10
N GLY A 303 -33.92 25.60 8.91
CA GLY A 303 -33.02 26.03 7.81
C GLY A 303 -33.17 25.17 6.55
N GLU A 304 -33.10 25.80 5.38
CA GLU A 304 -32.99 25.13 4.07
C GLU A 304 -31.65 24.38 3.99
N VAL A 305 -31.60 23.16 4.53
CA VAL A 305 -30.46 22.27 4.31
C VAL A 305 -30.82 21.39 3.12
N ASN A 306 -30.27 21.71 1.94
CA ASN A 306 -30.31 20.83 0.77
C ASN A 306 -29.42 19.61 1.00
N LEU A 307 -29.95 18.63 1.71
CA LEU A 307 -29.20 17.47 2.17
C LEU A 307 -28.61 16.65 1.02
N PHE A 308 -29.38 16.46 -0.05
CA PHE A 308 -28.99 15.64 -1.20
C PHE A 308 -27.99 16.34 -2.12
N GLU A 309 -28.02 17.67 -2.20
CA GLU A 309 -27.07 18.44 -3.00
C GLU A 309 -25.66 18.36 -2.41
N ASN A 310 -25.55 18.47 -1.08
CA ASN A 310 -24.29 18.35 -0.35
C ASN A 310 -23.71 16.92 -0.34
N LEU A 311 -24.49 15.90 -0.71
CA LEU A 311 -24.02 14.50 -0.81
C LEU A 311 -23.24 14.25 -2.11
N CYS A 312 -23.59 14.96 -3.19
CA CYS A 312 -23.07 14.75 -4.53
C CYS A 312 -21.86 15.63 -4.88
N LEU A 313 -21.43 16.51 -3.98
CA LEU A 313 -20.28 17.42 -4.10
C LEU A 313 -19.10 16.94 -3.26
#